data_AF-A0A7C6YF37-F1
#
_entry.id   AF-A0A7C6YF37-F1
#
_cell.length_a   1.000
_cell.length_b   1.000
_cell.length_c   1.000
_cell.angle_alpha   90.00
_cell.angle_beta   90.00
_cell.angle_gamma   90.00
#
_symmetry.space_group_name_H-M   'P 1'
#
loop_
_entity.id
_entity.type
_entity.pdbx_description
1 polymer ?
#
loop_
_entity_poly.entity_id
_entity_poly.type
_entity_poly.pdbx_seq_one_letter_code
_entity_poly.pdbx_strand_id
1 'polypeptide(L)'
;MFSPLTQERIGSYVYCLMDPETKEAFYIGKGKGNRVFDHINSYNEQAVGDDSDKIAMIKEIKSRGQEVEHVIIRYGLTEKEALEVEAALIDYAGLDNITNSVRGHSVNRGKISVKELDLVYGAKAIEVHDNLMIIKINALYKTDMNEQEIYEATRKWWVVGEKNTQKVDYVLSVHNGIVRGVFRPLSWHRSLETNRFEFVGEPADCKSRERYLNHSIEKYIKKGQANPIQYLFIDNERKRIIEIEETSDPTDDDNIKISEKAILIKINANFREGMSKEEIYKATRGKWKLSLERAKKADYVFSIANGVIREVFKVDEWNSYDDIARIEFTGNLAEDDLRTKYINRSVKHFYSIGEANPCKYVNI
;
A
#
# COMPACT_ATOMS: atom_id res chain seq x y z
N MET A 1 -36.11 3.14 28.83
CA MET A 1 -36.61 4.01 27.73
C MET A 1 -36.45 5.48 28.13
N PHE A 2 -36.38 6.39 27.16
CA PHE A 2 -36.31 7.83 27.39
C PHE A 2 -37.69 8.45 27.64
N SER A 3 -37.70 9.57 28.37
CA SER A 3 -38.90 10.40 28.55
C SER A 3 -39.36 11.00 27.21
N PRO A 4 -40.65 11.33 27.02
CA PRO A 4 -41.15 12.00 25.82
C PRO A 4 -40.37 13.29 25.49
N LEU A 5 -40.11 14.12 26.50
CA LEU A 5 -39.34 15.37 26.35
C LEU A 5 -37.91 15.11 25.86
N THR A 6 -37.29 14.04 26.35
CA THR A 6 -35.96 13.63 25.88
C THR A 6 -36.02 13.18 24.42
N GLN A 7 -37.01 12.37 24.05
CA GLN A 7 -37.15 11.89 22.67
C GLN A 7 -37.34 13.03 21.66
N GLU A 8 -38.07 14.09 22.04
CA GLU A 8 -38.25 15.28 21.21
C GLU A 8 -36.97 16.11 21.03
N ARG A 9 -36.10 16.15 22.06
CA ARG A 9 -34.95 17.07 22.11
C ARG A 9 -33.61 16.42 21.78
N ILE A 10 -33.47 15.10 21.97
CA ILE A 10 -32.18 14.39 21.88
C ILE A 10 -31.58 14.41 20.48
N GLY A 11 -32.38 14.66 19.44
CA GLY A 11 -31.94 14.60 18.05
C GLY A 11 -31.45 13.20 17.67
N SER A 12 -30.50 13.12 16.73
CA SER A 12 -29.74 11.89 16.51
C SER A 12 -28.63 11.79 17.53
N TYR A 13 -28.22 10.57 17.86
CA TYR A 13 -27.16 10.32 18.81
C TYR A 13 -26.37 9.06 18.44
N VAL A 14 -25.17 8.95 19.00
CA VAL A 14 -24.33 7.75 18.96
C VAL A 14 -24.21 7.20 20.38
N TYR A 15 -24.32 5.89 20.51
CA TYR A 15 -24.34 5.17 21.78
C TYR A 15 -23.47 3.93 21.71
N CYS A 16 -23.13 3.39 22.88
CA CYS A 16 -22.56 2.07 23.00
C CYS A 16 -23.28 1.24 24.06
N LEU A 17 -23.20 -0.08 23.90
CA LEU A 17 -23.59 -1.06 24.91
C LEU A 17 -22.33 -1.58 25.58
N MET A 18 -22.34 -1.61 26.91
CA MET A 18 -21.20 -2.01 27.72
C MET A 18 -21.54 -3.18 28.64
N ASP A 19 -20.53 -4.01 28.91
CA ASP A 19 -20.58 -4.97 30.01
C ASP A 19 -20.52 -4.18 31.35
N PRO A 20 -21.50 -4.34 32.25
CA PRO A 20 -21.56 -3.58 33.49
C PRO A 20 -20.43 -3.92 34.47
N GLU A 21 -19.79 -5.09 34.35
CA GLU A 21 -18.69 -5.55 35.19
C GLU A 21 -17.33 -5.07 34.65
N THR A 22 -17.03 -5.31 33.38
CA THR A 22 -15.72 -4.93 32.79
C THR A 22 -15.66 -3.46 32.37
N LYS A 23 -16.82 -2.82 32.16
CA LYS A 23 -16.97 -1.48 31.56
C LYS A 23 -16.44 -1.39 30.12
N GLU A 24 -16.26 -2.52 29.46
CA GLU A 24 -15.86 -2.56 28.06
C GLU A 24 -17.09 -2.42 27.15
N ALA A 25 -16.97 -1.55 26.15
CA ALA A 25 -17.97 -1.41 25.11
C ALA A 25 -17.85 -2.58 24.13
N PHE A 26 -18.94 -3.33 23.95
CA PHE A 26 -18.99 -4.43 22.98
C PHE A 26 -19.82 -4.09 21.73
N TYR A 27 -20.56 -2.98 21.73
CA TYR A 27 -21.34 -2.56 20.54
C TYR A 27 -21.40 -1.04 20.45
N ILE A 28 -21.30 -0.51 19.23
CA ILE A 28 -21.45 0.92 18.93
C ILE A 28 -22.53 1.09 17.88
N GLY A 29 -23.46 2.03 18.10
CA GLY A 29 -24.54 2.28 17.16
C GLY A 29 -25.04 3.71 17.18
N LYS A 30 -25.72 4.12 16.10
CA LYS A 30 -26.49 5.37 16.06
C LYS A 30 -27.98 5.15 16.32
N GLY A 31 -28.64 6.15 16.88
CA GLY A 31 -30.09 6.14 17.02
C GLY A 31 -30.79 7.47 17.15
N LYS A 32 -32.13 7.36 17.22
CA LYS A 32 -33.11 8.41 17.45
C LYS A 32 -34.19 7.84 18.37
N GLY A 33 -34.80 8.67 19.20
CA GLY A 33 -35.83 8.23 20.14
C GLY A 33 -35.31 7.12 21.05
N ASN A 34 -36.04 6.00 21.16
CA ASN A 34 -35.72 4.89 22.06
C ASN A 34 -34.81 3.80 21.48
N ARG A 35 -34.24 4.00 20.29
CA ARG A 35 -33.47 2.97 19.57
C ARG A 35 -32.38 2.28 20.40
N VAL A 36 -31.76 3.00 21.33
CA VAL A 36 -30.73 2.43 22.22
C VAL A 36 -31.27 1.28 23.08
N PHE A 37 -32.56 1.31 23.43
CA PHE A 37 -33.23 0.30 24.24
C PHE A 37 -33.89 -0.82 23.42
N ASP A 38 -34.14 -0.58 22.12
CA ASP A 38 -34.90 -1.51 21.27
C ASP A 38 -34.19 -2.87 21.13
N HIS A 39 -32.86 -2.89 21.21
CA HIS A 39 -32.03 -4.09 21.10
C HIS A 39 -32.23 -5.11 22.22
N ILE A 40 -32.71 -4.68 23.39
CA ILE A 40 -32.96 -5.58 24.53
C ILE A 40 -34.37 -6.16 24.50
N ASN A 41 -35.30 -5.52 23.78
CA ASN A 41 -36.72 -5.89 23.78
C ASN A 41 -37.13 -6.77 22.60
N SER A 42 -36.31 -6.87 21.55
CA SER A 42 -36.49 -7.85 20.46
C SER A 42 -36.04 -9.25 20.89
N TYR A 43 -36.60 -9.75 21.99
CA TYR A 43 -36.55 -11.16 22.37
C TYR A 43 -37.53 -11.93 21.51
N ASN A 44 -37.14 -12.29 20.29
CA ASN A 44 -37.78 -13.39 19.60
C ASN A 44 -36.70 -14.33 19.07
N GLU A 45 -36.79 -15.56 19.53
CA GLU A 45 -35.99 -16.71 19.15
C GLU A 45 -36.07 -16.91 17.64
N GLN A 46 -35.05 -16.47 16.91
CA GLN A 46 -34.64 -16.85 15.52
C GLN A 46 -33.90 -15.70 14.80
N ALA A 47 -33.02 -14.96 15.50
CA ALA A 47 -32.10 -14.06 14.79
C ALA A 47 -31.02 -14.90 14.07
N VAL A 48 -31.13 -15.02 12.75
CA VAL A 48 -30.11 -15.59 11.87
C VAL A 48 -29.40 -14.44 11.14
N GLY A 49 -28.08 -14.32 11.29
CA GLY A 49 -27.25 -13.30 10.62
C GLY A 49 -26.47 -12.38 11.59
N ASP A 50 -26.03 -11.22 11.06
CA ASP A 50 -25.18 -10.14 11.62
C ASP A 50 -25.38 -9.74 13.09
N ASP A 51 -26.49 -10.14 13.71
CA ASP A 51 -26.86 -9.82 15.09
C ASP A 51 -26.51 -10.93 16.10
N SER A 52 -25.91 -12.05 15.67
CA SER A 52 -25.62 -13.22 16.54
C SER A 52 -24.72 -12.89 17.72
N ASP A 53 -23.61 -12.18 17.47
CA ASP A 53 -22.54 -12.01 18.45
C ASP A 53 -22.94 -10.96 19.50
N LYS A 54 -23.60 -9.90 19.04
CA LYS A 54 -24.25 -8.89 19.90
C LYS A 54 -25.30 -9.54 20.81
N ILE A 55 -26.17 -10.37 20.25
CA ILE A 55 -27.22 -11.06 21.01
C ILE A 55 -26.60 -12.07 22.00
N ALA A 56 -25.53 -12.77 21.60
CA ALA A 56 -24.81 -13.70 22.47
C ALA A 56 -24.24 -12.97 23.70
N MET A 57 -23.58 -11.83 23.50
CA MET A 57 -23.04 -11.02 24.60
C MET A 57 -24.14 -10.50 25.54
N ILE A 58 -25.27 -10.02 24.99
CA ILE A 58 -26.43 -9.59 25.79
C ILE A 58 -26.98 -10.76 26.62
N LYS A 59 -27.07 -11.96 26.05
CA LYS A 59 -27.52 -13.17 26.76
C LYS A 59 -26.56 -13.57 27.87
N GLU A 60 -25.26 -13.48 27.62
CA GLU A 60 -24.22 -13.77 28.61
C GLU A 60 -24.33 -12.84 29.83
N ILE A 61 -24.38 -11.51 29.61
CA ILE A 61 -24.55 -10.52 30.67
C ILE A 61 -25.83 -10.80 31.49
N LYS A 62 -26.94 -11.08 30.82
CA LYS A 62 -28.20 -11.41 31.50
C LYS A 62 -28.17 -12.74 32.24
N SER A 63 -27.41 -13.73 31.78
CA SER A 63 -27.25 -15.03 32.45
C SER A 63 -26.56 -14.89 33.81
N ARG A 64 -25.74 -13.84 33.98
CA ARG A 64 -25.12 -13.44 35.27
C ARG A 64 -26.07 -12.64 36.17
N GLY A 65 -27.33 -12.44 35.77
CA GLY A 65 -28.32 -11.64 36.50
C GLY A 65 -28.08 -10.12 36.41
N GLN A 66 -27.28 -9.67 35.45
CA GLN A 66 -26.96 -8.26 35.24
C GLN A 66 -27.72 -7.68 34.04
N GLU A 67 -27.83 -6.35 34.01
CA GLU A 67 -28.39 -5.62 32.89
C GLU A 67 -27.27 -4.95 32.08
N VAL A 68 -27.43 -4.96 30.76
CA VAL A 68 -26.52 -4.29 29.83
C VAL A 68 -26.56 -2.78 30.09
N GLU A 69 -25.38 -2.18 30.22
CA GLU A 69 -25.25 -0.75 30.42
C GLU A 69 -25.35 -0.02 29.07
N HIS A 70 -26.17 1.03 29.01
CA HIS A 70 -26.37 1.85 27.81
C HIS A 70 -25.75 3.22 28.03
N VAL A 71 -24.82 3.60 27.17
CA VAL A 71 -24.13 4.88 27.29
C VAL A 71 -24.31 5.69 26.01
N ILE A 72 -24.77 6.94 26.15
CA ILE A 72 -24.82 7.89 25.05
C ILE A 72 -23.45 8.58 24.95
N ILE A 73 -22.76 8.36 23.83
CA ILE A 73 -21.42 8.93 23.59
C ILE A 73 -21.55 10.38 23.14
N ARG A 74 -22.50 10.66 22.23
CA ARG A 74 -22.77 12.01 21.73
C ARG A 74 -24.21 12.14 21.25
N TYR A 75 -24.86 13.27 21.52
CA TYR A 75 -26.27 13.53 21.23
C TYR A 75 -26.49 14.94 20.67
N GLY A 76 -27.72 15.23 20.23
CA GLY A 76 -28.07 16.51 19.59
C GLY A 76 -27.55 16.63 18.16
N LEU A 77 -27.23 15.50 17.53
CA LEU A 77 -26.63 15.45 16.20
C LEU A 77 -27.70 15.45 15.11
N THR A 78 -27.32 15.95 13.94
CA THR A 78 -27.98 15.59 12.69
C THR A 78 -27.71 14.12 12.35
N GLU A 79 -28.51 13.55 11.47
CA GLU A 79 -28.34 12.15 11.07
C GLU A 79 -27.01 11.89 10.35
N LYS A 80 -26.54 12.86 9.56
CA LYS A 80 -25.24 12.81 8.89
C LYS A 80 -24.10 12.84 9.90
N GLU A 81 -24.16 13.72 10.90
CA GLU A 81 -23.13 13.78 11.94
C GLU A 81 -23.09 12.50 12.78
N ALA A 82 -24.25 11.96 13.15
CA ALA A 82 -24.32 10.70 13.88
C ALA A 82 -23.70 9.55 13.07
N LEU A 83 -23.88 9.54 11.75
CA LEU A 83 -23.25 8.57 10.85
C LEU A 83 -21.72 8.67 10.86
N GLU A 84 -21.17 9.88 10.75
CA GLU A 84 -19.72 10.10 10.75
C GLU A 84 -19.08 9.76 12.11
N VAL A 85 -19.74 10.13 13.21
CA VAL A 85 -19.27 9.83 14.57
C VAL A 85 -19.32 8.33 14.85
N GLU A 86 -20.38 7.64 14.45
CA GLU A 86 -20.51 6.18 14.56
C GLU A 86 -19.38 5.48 13.80
N ALA A 87 -19.16 5.85 12.53
CA ALA A 87 -18.11 5.28 11.70
C ALA A 87 -16.72 5.47 12.33
N ALA A 88 -16.40 6.69 12.78
CA ALA A 88 -15.12 7.00 13.41
C ALA A 88 -14.87 6.20 14.71
N LEU A 89 -15.92 5.99 15.51
CA LEU A 89 -15.80 5.21 16.76
C LEU A 89 -15.63 3.72 16.51
N ILE A 90 -16.35 3.16 15.53
CA ILE A 90 -16.17 1.77 15.09
C ILE A 90 -14.74 1.57 14.56
N ASP A 91 -14.25 2.49 13.73
CA ASP A 91 -12.90 2.45 13.18
C ASP A 91 -11.83 2.58 14.28
N TYR A 92 -12.08 3.38 15.32
CA TYR A 92 -11.18 3.52 16.47
C TYR A 92 -11.13 2.24 17.31
N ALA A 93 -12.29 1.70 17.68
CA ALA A 93 -12.41 0.49 18.49
C ALA A 93 -11.83 -0.74 17.78
N GLY A 94 -11.99 -0.82 16.46
CA GLY A 94 -11.62 -1.97 15.65
C GLY A 94 -12.65 -3.10 15.76
N LEU A 95 -12.92 -3.79 14.66
CA LEU A 95 -13.96 -4.83 14.58
C LEU A 95 -13.68 -6.05 15.47
N ASP A 96 -12.43 -6.28 15.85
CA ASP A 96 -12.06 -7.42 16.71
C ASP A 96 -12.49 -7.20 18.18
N ASN A 97 -12.75 -5.95 18.56
CA ASN A 97 -13.07 -5.56 19.94
C ASN A 97 -14.56 -5.29 20.18
N ILE A 98 -15.38 -5.22 19.11
CA ILE A 98 -16.81 -4.93 19.20
C ILE A 98 -17.60 -5.87 18.28
N THR A 99 -18.79 -6.30 18.71
CA THR A 99 -19.68 -7.22 17.99
C THR A 99 -20.37 -6.58 16.78
N ASN A 100 -19.81 -5.49 16.24
CA ASN A 100 -20.33 -4.83 15.05
C ASN A 100 -19.89 -5.63 13.82
N SER A 101 -20.87 -6.19 13.10
CA SER A 101 -20.58 -7.07 11.95
C SER A 101 -20.31 -6.31 10.63
N VAL A 102 -20.65 -5.02 10.56
CA VAL A 102 -20.37 -4.15 9.41
C VAL A 102 -19.54 -2.93 9.85
N ARG A 103 -18.51 -2.59 9.06
CA ARG A 103 -17.86 -1.26 9.17
C ARG A 103 -18.90 -0.17 8.93
N GLY A 104 -18.83 0.92 9.69
CA GLY A 104 -19.73 2.06 9.50
C GLY A 104 -19.75 2.56 8.04
N HIS A 105 -20.83 3.24 7.65
CA HIS A 105 -20.91 3.87 6.33
C HIS A 105 -19.72 4.82 6.09
N SER A 106 -19.17 4.82 4.87
CA SER A 106 -17.93 5.52 4.45
C SER A 106 -16.61 4.77 4.68
N VAL A 107 -16.56 3.47 4.33
CA VAL A 107 -15.33 2.63 4.31
C VAL A 107 -14.10 3.33 3.69
N ASN A 108 -14.31 4.25 2.74
CA ASN A 108 -13.25 4.99 2.05
C ASN A 108 -12.59 6.11 2.89
N ARG A 109 -13.14 6.48 4.06
CA ARG A 109 -12.62 7.52 4.96
C ARG A 109 -12.35 7.00 6.38
N GLY A 110 -12.21 5.68 6.52
CA GLY A 110 -11.96 5.06 7.81
C GLY A 110 -10.52 5.20 8.30
N LYS A 111 -10.19 4.48 9.37
CA LYS A 111 -8.85 4.48 9.98
C LYS A 111 -7.75 4.14 8.95
N ILE A 112 -6.78 5.04 8.84
CA ILE A 112 -5.66 4.99 7.90
C ILE A 112 -4.39 5.54 8.57
N SER A 113 -3.22 5.04 8.20
CA SER A 113 -1.95 5.59 8.73
C SER A 113 -1.59 6.92 8.08
N VAL A 114 -0.83 7.77 8.77
CA VAL A 114 -0.37 9.07 8.22
C VAL A 114 0.38 8.88 6.90
N LYS A 115 1.30 7.90 6.85
CA LYS A 115 2.06 7.57 5.64
C LYS A 115 1.15 7.16 4.50
N GLU A 116 0.13 6.37 4.79
CA GLU A 116 -0.80 5.90 3.76
C GLU A 116 -1.72 7.01 3.27
N LEU A 117 -2.18 7.90 4.15
CA LEU A 117 -2.98 9.05 3.78
C LEU A 117 -2.20 10.01 2.87
N ASP A 118 -0.93 10.26 3.19
CA ASP A 118 -0.03 11.05 2.36
C ASP A 118 0.17 10.42 0.98
N LEU A 119 0.33 9.09 0.91
CA LEU A 119 0.35 8.36 -0.37
C LEU A 119 -0.95 8.51 -1.15
N VAL A 120 -2.11 8.44 -0.49
CA VAL A 120 -3.41 8.58 -1.18
C VAL A 120 -3.54 9.98 -1.80
N TYR A 121 -3.22 11.04 -1.04
CA TYR A 121 -3.33 12.42 -1.53
C TYR A 121 -2.20 12.82 -2.48
N GLY A 122 -1.00 12.25 -2.33
CA GLY A 122 0.17 12.49 -3.16
C GLY A 122 0.25 11.59 -4.40
N ALA A 123 -0.64 10.61 -4.56
CA ALA A 123 -0.61 9.66 -5.65
C ALA A 123 -0.89 10.34 -7.00
N LYS A 124 0.06 10.20 -7.93
CA LYS A 124 -0.15 10.56 -9.34
C LYS A 124 -1.15 9.59 -9.97
N ALA A 125 -1.93 10.06 -10.93
CA ALA A 125 -2.83 9.18 -11.69
C ALA A 125 -2.01 8.19 -12.53
N ILE A 126 -2.50 6.95 -12.68
CA ILE A 126 -1.90 6.00 -13.62
C ILE A 126 -2.09 6.47 -15.07
N GLU A 127 -1.08 6.22 -15.89
CA GLU A 127 -1.18 6.23 -17.34
C GLU A 127 -1.20 4.78 -17.82
N VAL A 128 -2.21 4.42 -18.62
CA VAL A 128 -2.40 3.02 -19.04
C VAL A 128 -1.53 2.75 -20.25
N HIS A 129 -0.52 1.90 -20.07
CA HIS A 129 0.39 1.47 -21.13
C HIS A 129 0.29 -0.02 -21.48
N ASP A 130 -0.41 -0.79 -20.65
CA ASP A 130 -0.53 -2.24 -20.78
C ASP A 130 -2.02 -2.64 -20.70
N ASN A 131 -2.36 -3.88 -21.05
CA ASN A 131 -3.69 -4.40 -20.78
C ASN A 131 -3.82 -4.76 -19.29
N LEU A 132 -4.55 -3.95 -18.54
CA LEU A 132 -4.65 -4.07 -17.09
C LEU A 132 -5.95 -4.73 -16.65
N MET A 133 -5.84 -5.60 -15.66
CA MET A 133 -6.98 -6.05 -14.85
C MET A 133 -6.83 -5.48 -13.44
N ILE A 134 -7.74 -4.60 -13.06
CA ILE A 134 -7.82 -4.01 -11.72
C ILE A 134 -8.71 -4.90 -10.86
N ILE A 135 -8.23 -5.21 -9.65
CA ILE A 135 -8.95 -5.95 -8.62
C ILE A 135 -8.97 -5.13 -7.34
N LYS A 136 -10.17 -4.73 -6.90
CA LYS A 136 -10.36 -4.01 -5.64
C LYS A 136 -10.37 -5.00 -4.47
N ILE A 137 -9.40 -4.90 -3.57
CA ILE A 137 -9.27 -5.76 -2.38
C ILE A 137 -9.66 -5.04 -1.07
N ASN A 138 -10.55 -4.05 -1.15
CA ASN A 138 -10.89 -3.18 -0.02
C ASN A 138 -11.28 -3.89 1.29
N ALA A 139 -11.97 -5.03 1.19
CA ALA A 139 -12.40 -5.80 2.36
C ALA A 139 -11.27 -6.66 2.95
N LEU A 140 -10.28 -7.03 2.15
CA LEU A 140 -9.19 -7.94 2.54
C LEU A 140 -7.95 -7.16 3.00
N TYR A 141 -7.73 -5.98 2.45
CA TYR A 141 -6.50 -5.22 2.66
C TYR A 141 -6.34 -4.75 4.11
N LYS A 142 -5.12 -4.93 4.64
CA LYS A 142 -4.64 -4.36 5.91
C LYS A 142 -3.36 -3.57 5.66
N THR A 143 -3.13 -2.53 6.44
CA THR A 143 -2.04 -1.57 6.23
C THR A 143 -0.64 -2.16 6.39
N ASP A 144 -0.54 -3.28 7.10
CA ASP A 144 0.69 -4.02 7.41
C ASP A 144 0.91 -5.24 6.51
N MET A 145 0.05 -5.45 5.50
CA MET A 145 0.21 -6.56 4.56
C MET A 145 1.53 -6.48 3.79
N ASN A 146 2.22 -7.61 3.73
CA ASN A 146 3.37 -7.78 2.86
C ASN A 146 2.94 -8.12 1.41
N GLU A 147 3.90 -8.12 0.49
CA GLU A 147 3.63 -8.36 -0.94
C GLU A 147 2.97 -9.73 -1.22
N GLN A 148 3.33 -10.76 -0.45
CA GLN A 148 2.73 -12.09 -0.58
C GLN A 148 1.27 -12.08 -0.11
N GLU A 149 0.95 -11.39 0.97
CA GLU A 149 -0.43 -11.26 1.47
C GLU A 149 -1.30 -10.47 0.48
N ILE A 150 -0.76 -9.39 -0.10
CA ILE A 150 -1.43 -8.64 -1.17
C ILE A 150 -1.65 -9.54 -2.39
N TYR A 151 -0.66 -10.35 -2.78
CA TYR A 151 -0.78 -11.30 -3.88
C TYR A 151 -1.87 -12.35 -3.61
N GLU A 152 -1.89 -12.98 -2.43
CA GLU A 152 -2.92 -13.97 -2.06
C GLU A 152 -4.32 -13.34 -2.06
N ALA A 153 -4.48 -12.13 -1.52
CA ALA A 153 -5.74 -11.39 -1.57
C ALA A 153 -6.18 -11.01 -2.99
N THR A 154 -5.24 -10.93 -3.93
CA THR A 154 -5.49 -10.50 -5.32
C THR A 154 -5.70 -11.68 -6.25
N ARG A 155 -5.11 -12.86 -5.98
CA ARG A 155 -5.06 -13.94 -6.96
C ARG A 155 -6.30 -14.83 -7.06
N LYS A 156 -7.16 -14.82 -6.04
CA LYS A 156 -8.33 -15.71 -5.87
C LYS A 156 -9.49 -14.97 -5.19
N TRP A 157 -10.77 -15.30 -5.39
CA TRP A 157 -11.41 -16.14 -6.41
C TRP A 157 -12.41 -15.28 -7.16
N TRP A 158 -12.16 -15.02 -8.44
CA TRP A 158 -12.79 -13.93 -9.16
C TRP A 158 -13.71 -14.43 -10.27
N VAL A 159 -14.88 -13.81 -10.42
CA VAL A 159 -15.78 -14.07 -11.55
C VAL A 159 -15.30 -13.25 -12.74
N VAL A 160 -14.62 -13.90 -13.68
CA VAL A 160 -13.99 -13.27 -14.85
C VAL A 160 -14.34 -14.02 -16.13
N GLY A 161 -14.29 -13.30 -17.26
CA GLY A 161 -14.43 -13.91 -18.57
C GLY A 161 -13.10 -14.45 -19.08
N GLU A 162 -13.06 -15.72 -19.46
CA GLU A 162 -11.86 -16.42 -19.96
C GLU A 162 -11.20 -15.71 -21.17
N LYS A 163 -11.99 -15.12 -22.06
CA LYS A 163 -11.47 -14.35 -23.20
C LYS A 163 -10.73 -13.08 -22.79
N ASN A 164 -11.08 -12.50 -21.65
CA ASN A 164 -10.44 -11.29 -21.15
C ASN A 164 -9.15 -11.62 -20.41
N THR A 165 -9.12 -12.71 -19.63
CA THR A 165 -7.93 -13.09 -18.85
C THR A 165 -6.72 -13.37 -19.74
N GLN A 166 -6.93 -13.93 -20.94
CA GLN A 166 -5.88 -14.16 -21.93
C GLN A 166 -5.25 -12.88 -22.52
N LYS A 167 -5.91 -11.72 -22.36
CA LYS A 167 -5.41 -10.43 -22.87
C LYS A 167 -4.68 -9.62 -21.80
N VAL A 168 -4.75 -10.03 -20.54
CA VAL A 168 -4.23 -9.25 -19.40
C VAL A 168 -2.72 -9.39 -19.35
N ASP A 169 -2.03 -8.24 -19.45
CA ASP A 169 -0.58 -8.14 -19.28
C ASP A 169 -0.23 -8.04 -17.79
N TYR A 170 -0.99 -7.25 -17.02
CA TYR A 170 -0.80 -7.07 -15.58
C TYR A 170 -2.11 -7.03 -14.79
N VAL A 171 -2.07 -7.60 -13.58
CA VAL A 171 -3.13 -7.51 -12.58
C VAL A 171 -2.72 -6.49 -11.51
N LEU A 172 -3.55 -5.45 -11.32
CA LEU A 172 -3.35 -4.42 -10.31
C LEU A 172 -4.25 -4.68 -9.10
N SER A 173 -3.61 -4.84 -7.94
CA SER A 173 -4.30 -4.89 -6.65
C SER A 173 -4.57 -3.47 -6.17
N VAL A 174 -5.82 -3.11 -5.91
CA VAL A 174 -6.22 -1.75 -5.57
C VAL A 174 -6.92 -1.69 -4.22
N HIS A 175 -6.49 -0.74 -3.38
CA HIS A 175 -7.14 -0.35 -2.15
C HIS A 175 -7.42 1.16 -2.16
N ASN A 176 -8.66 1.57 -1.88
CA ASN A 176 -9.08 2.98 -1.86
C ASN A 176 -8.66 3.79 -3.09
N GLY A 177 -8.67 3.15 -4.26
CA GLY A 177 -8.30 3.78 -5.53
C GLY A 177 -6.79 3.89 -5.78
N ILE A 178 -5.95 3.38 -4.88
CA ILE A 178 -4.50 3.35 -5.04
C ILE A 178 -4.03 1.92 -5.32
N VAL A 179 -3.10 1.77 -6.26
CA VAL A 179 -2.46 0.49 -6.57
C VAL A 179 -1.50 0.09 -5.44
N ARG A 180 -1.71 -1.09 -4.87
CA ARG A 180 -0.90 -1.68 -3.79
C ARG A 180 -0.07 -2.89 -4.23
N GLY A 181 -0.41 -3.49 -5.36
CA GLY A 181 0.33 -4.60 -5.94
C GLY A 181 0.22 -4.60 -7.45
N VAL A 182 1.29 -5.04 -8.12
CA VAL A 182 1.36 -5.15 -9.59
C VAL A 182 1.92 -6.53 -9.88
N PHE A 183 1.11 -7.38 -10.52
CA PHE A 183 1.44 -8.78 -10.76
C PHE A 183 1.34 -9.15 -12.23
N ARG A 184 2.29 -9.94 -12.72
CA ARG A 184 2.26 -10.55 -14.04
C ARG A 184 1.60 -11.92 -13.94
N PRO A 185 0.41 -12.13 -14.52
CA PRO A 185 -0.20 -13.46 -14.55
C PRO A 185 0.57 -14.37 -15.51
N LEU A 186 0.91 -15.58 -15.07
CA LEU A 186 1.57 -16.62 -15.89
C LEU A 186 0.56 -17.65 -16.39
N SER A 187 -0.41 -18.02 -15.55
CA SER A 187 -1.50 -18.93 -15.92
C SER A 187 -2.78 -18.59 -15.18
N TRP A 188 -3.91 -18.97 -15.78
CA TRP A 188 -5.23 -18.84 -15.19
C TRP A 188 -5.86 -20.21 -15.01
N HIS A 189 -6.45 -20.45 -13.86
CA HIS A 189 -7.13 -21.70 -13.53
C HIS A 189 -8.57 -21.41 -13.11
N ARG A 190 -9.52 -22.15 -13.68
CA ARG A 190 -10.91 -22.10 -13.28
C ARG A 190 -11.13 -23.13 -12.17
N SER A 191 -11.81 -22.73 -11.11
CA SER A 191 -12.24 -23.66 -10.05
C SER A 191 -13.18 -24.71 -10.64
N LEU A 192 -13.04 -25.97 -10.20
CA LEU A 192 -13.93 -27.07 -10.64
C LEU A 192 -15.30 -26.99 -9.95
N GLU A 193 -15.35 -26.42 -8.75
CA GLU A 193 -16.57 -26.32 -7.93
C GLU A 193 -17.31 -25.00 -8.16
N THR A 194 -16.58 -23.94 -8.53
CA THR A 194 -17.14 -22.60 -8.70
C THR A 194 -16.77 -22.03 -10.06
N ASN A 195 -17.64 -21.20 -10.66
CA ASN A 195 -17.32 -20.50 -11.91
C ASN A 195 -16.33 -19.33 -11.72
N ARG A 196 -15.42 -19.45 -10.76
CA ARG A 196 -14.44 -18.43 -10.38
C ARG A 196 -13.06 -18.85 -10.85
N PHE A 197 -12.23 -17.87 -11.15
CA PHE A 197 -10.87 -18.07 -11.59
C PHE A 197 -9.88 -17.62 -10.52
N GLU A 198 -8.72 -18.24 -10.61
CA GLU A 198 -7.49 -17.80 -9.98
C GLU A 198 -6.42 -17.59 -11.04
N PHE A 199 -5.44 -16.74 -10.73
CA PHE A 199 -4.21 -16.73 -11.49
C PHE A 199 -3.04 -17.20 -10.64
N VAL A 200 -2.08 -17.81 -11.31
CA VAL A 200 -0.73 -18.00 -10.79
C VAL A 200 0.14 -16.98 -11.51
N GLY A 201 0.82 -16.14 -10.74
CA GLY A 201 1.64 -15.06 -11.26
C GLY A 201 2.81 -14.74 -10.33
N GLU A 202 3.56 -13.75 -10.75
CA GLU A 202 4.72 -13.21 -10.02
C GLU A 202 4.61 -11.69 -9.91
N PRO A 203 5.33 -11.05 -8.97
CA PRO A 203 5.46 -9.61 -8.97
C PRO A 203 5.96 -9.11 -10.33
N ALA A 204 5.35 -8.04 -10.84
CA ALA A 204 5.77 -7.46 -12.11
C ALA A 204 7.22 -6.94 -12.04
N ASP A 205 7.83 -6.73 -13.21
CA ASP A 205 9.17 -6.16 -13.28
C ASP A 205 9.23 -4.73 -12.68
N CYS A 206 10.45 -4.24 -12.50
CA CYS A 206 10.67 -2.92 -11.91
C CYS A 206 10.00 -1.77 -12.68
N LYS A 207 9.96 -1.84 -14.01
CA LYS A 207 9.44 -0.76 -14.88
C LYS A 207 7.93 -0.67 -14.72
N SER A 208 7.23 -1.79 -14.82
CA SER A 208 5.78 -1.85 -14.62
C SER A 208 5.38 -1.52 -13.19
N ARG A 209 6.18 -1.91 -12.19
CA ARG A 209 5.95 -1.52 -10.79
C ARG A 209 6.11 -0.01 -10.59
N GLU A 210 7.15 0.60 -11.14
CA GLU A 210 7.36 2.05 -11.05
C GLU A 210 6.24 2.84 -11.73
N ARG A 211 5.75 2.34 -12.86
CA ARG A 211 4.62 2.92 -13.62
C ARG A 211 3.30 2.91 -12.87
N TYR A 212 3.01 1.86 -12.10
CA TYR A 212 1.67 1.64 -11.54
C TYR A 212 1.59 1.63 -10.02
N LEU A 213 2.61 1.16 -9.31
CA LEU A 213 2.55 1.00 -7.86
C LEU A 213 2.42 2.36 -7.16
N ASN A 214 1.55 2.44 -6.15
CA ASN A 214 1.20 3.67 -5.41
C ASN A 214 0.62 4.81 -6.26
N HIS A 215 0.24 4.54 -7.51
CA HIS A 215 -0.47 5.49 -8.35
C HIS A 215 -1.98 5.32 -8.19
N SER A 216 -2.71 6.41 -8.46
CA SER A 216 -4.16 6.49 -8.34
C SER A 216 -4.84 6.03 -9.63
N ILE A 217 -5.87 5.20 -9.48
CA ILE A 217 -6.77 4.80 -10.58
C ILE A 217 -8.03 5.67 -10.64
N GLU A 218 -8.11 6.76 -9.86
CA GLU A 218 -9.34 7.54 -9.65
C GLU A 218 -9.98 8.00 -10.96
N LYS A 219 -9.17 8.41 -11.95
CA LYS A 219 -9.61 8.77 -13.31
C LYS A 219 -10.47 7.70 -13.99
N TYR A 220 -10.30 6.44 -13.60
CA TYR A 220 -10.98 5.28 -14.18
C TYR A 220 -12.09 4.71 -13.28
N ILE A 221 -12.28 5.23 -12.07
CA ILE A 221 -13.32 4.74 -11.15
C ILE A 221 -14.69 5.26 -11.59
N LYS A 222 -15.58 4.33 -11.97
CA LYS A 222 -17.00 4.64 -12.20
C LYS A 222 -17.77 4.57 -10.87
N LYS A 223 -18.44 5.66 -10.48
CA LYS A 223 -19.31 5.70 -9.30
C LYS A 223 -20.42 4.64 -9.43
N GLY A 224 -20.67 3.87 -8.38
CA GLY A 224 -21.74 2.87 -8.32
C GLY A 224 -21.39 1.48 -8.88
N GLN A 225 -20.15 1.23 -9.32
CA GLN A 225 -19.73 -0.09 -9.78
C GLN A 225 -19.48 -1.05 -8.61
N ALA A 226 -20.42 -1.97 -8.38
CA ALA A 226 -20.33 -2.99 -7.33
C ALA A 226 -19.31 -4.10 -7.64
N ASN A 227 -18.99 -4.34 -8.92
CA ASN A 227 -18.02 -5.36 -9.31
C ASN A 227 -16.60 -4.91 -8.91
N PRO A 228 -15.87 -5.72 -8.11
CA PRO A 228 -14.49 -5.39 -7.71
C PRO A 228 -13.50 -5.43 -8.87
N ILE A 229 -13.88 -5.98 -10.03
CA ILE A 229 -13.03 -6.19 -11.19
C ILE A 229 -13.31 -5.15 -12.26
N GLN A 230 -12.25 -4.60 -12.84
CA GLN A 230 -12.31 -3.66 -13.96
C GLN A 230 -11.18 -3.96 -14.95
N TYR A 231 -11.48 -3.91 -16.25
CA TYR A 231 -10.47 -4.06 -17.31
C TYR A 231 -10.18 -2.72 -17.95
N LEU A 232 -8.90 -2.42 -18.16
CA LEU A 232 -8.42 -1.30 -18.95
C LEU A 232 -7.55 -1.88 -20.07
N PHE A 233 -8.16 -2.12 -21.23
CA PHE A 233 -7.45 -2.60 -22.40
C PHE A 233 -7.14 -1.44 -23.33
N ILE A 234 -5.93 -1.46 -23.87
CA ILE A 234 -5.47 -0.52 -24.87
C ILE A 234 -5.68 -1.11 -26.26
N ASP A 235 -6.07 -0.26 -27.20
CA ASP A 235 -6.19 -0.66 -28.60
C ASP A 235 -4.81 -0.72 -29.27
N ASN A 236 -4.78 -1.25 -30.49
CA ASN A 236 -3.55 -1.44 -31.24
C ASN A 236 -2.90 -0.11 -31.66
N GLU A 237 -3.67 0.97 -31.80
CA GLU A 237 -3.14 2.29 -32.13
C GLU A 237 -2.39 2.88 -30.94
N ARG A 238 -2.99 2.81 -29.74
CA ARG A 238 -2.37 3.23 -28.50
C ARG A 238 -1.12 2.40 -28.19
N LYS A 239 -1.15 1.08 -28.43
CA LYS A 239 0.04 0.22 -28.32
C LYS A 239 1.19 0.72 -29.20
N ARG A 240 0.92 1.03 -30.47
CA ARG A 240 1.95 1.57 -31.39
C ARG A 240 2.50 2.92 -30.93
N ILE A 241 1.64 3.82 -30.45
CA ILE A 241 2.08 5.12 -29.93
C ILE A 241 2.99 4.93 -28.72
N ILE A 242 2.64 4.04 -27.79
CA ILE A 242 3.46 3.73 -26.62
C ILE A 242 4.79 3.10 -27.05
N GLU A 243 4.80 2.17 -28.00
CA GLU A 243 6.04 1.59 -28.55
C GLU A 243 6.95 2.67 -29.17
N ILE A 244 6.37 3.68 -29.82
CA ILE A 244 7.12 4.83 -30.38
C ILE A 244 7.63 5.76 -29.26
N GLU A 245 6.82 6.04 -28.25
CA GLU A 245 7.21 6.83 -27.08
C GLU A 245 8.32 6.13 -26.28
N GLU A 246 8.22 4.82 -26.06
CA GLU A 246 9.24 4.02 -25.37
C GLU A 246 10.53 3.83 -26.20
N THR A 247 10.48 3.97 -27.53
CA THR A 247 11.68 3.94 -28.38
C THR A 247 12.30 5.32 -28.61
N SER A 248 11.59 6.40 -28.26
CA SER A 248 12.07 7.78 -28.36
C SER A 248 12.48 8.39 -27.01
N ASP A 249 11.92 7.90 -25.91
CA ASP A 249 12.50 8.00 -24.58
C ASP A 249 13.76 7.11 -24.54
N PRO A 250 14.92 7.56 -24.05
CA PRO A 250 16.13 6.74 -24.06
C PRO A 250 15.98 5.60 -23.04
N THR A 251 15.26 4.55 -23.44
CA THR A 251 14.92 3.39 -22.64
C THR A 251 16.12 2.49 -22.38
N ASP A 252 15.98 1.77 -21.28
CA ASP A 252 16.82 0.78 -20.60
C ASP A 252 17.34 -0.41 -21.46
N ASP A 253 17.51 -0.28 -22.79
CA ASP A 253 18.12 -1.34 -23.62
C ASP A 253 19.65 -1.23 -23.74
N ASP A 254 20.24 -0.11 -23.32
CA ASP A 254 21.66 -0.07 -22.99
C ASP A 254 21.81 -0.48 -21.52
N ASN A 255 22.05 -1.78 -21.28
CA ASN A 255 22.73 -2.19 -20.05
C ASN A 255 23.99 -1.34 -19.95
N ILE A 256 23.94 -0.31 -19.10
CA ILE A 256 24.96 0.72 -19.12
C ILE A 256 26.30 0.08 -18.75
N LYS A 257 27.18 -0.02 -19.76
CA LYS A 257 28.53 -0.51 -19.54
C LYS A 257 29.33 0.61 -18.89
N ILE A 258 29.60 0.42 -17.61
CA ILE A 258 30.59 1.23 -16.92
C ILE A 258 31.94 0.79 -17.49
N SER A 259 32.68 1.71 -18.11
CA SER A 259 34.00 1.46 -18.70
C SER A 259 35.12 1.77 -17.70
N GLU A 260 34.81 2.57 -16.71
CA GLU A 260 35.74 3.11 -15.73
C GLU A 260 35.94 2.14 -14.57
N LYS A 261 37.05 2.31 -13.86
CA LYS A 261 37.33 1.57 -12.62
C LYS A 261 36.51 2.20 -11.51
N ALA A 262 35.41 1.56 -11.15
CA ALA A 262 34.37 2.19 -10.36
C ALA A 262 33.92 1.35 -9.16
N ILE A 263 33.57 2.03 -8.07
CA ILE A 263 32.83 1.42 -6.96
C ILE A 263 31.41 1.97 -6.94
N LEU A 264 30.45 1.07 -7.06
CA LEU A 264 29.03 1.34 -6.98
C LEU A 264 28.57 1.20 -5.53
N ILE A 265 27.96 2.25 -4.96
CA ILE A 265 27.55 2.30 -3.54
C ILE A 265 26.06 2.61 -3.44
N LYS A 266 25.29 1.68 -2.86
CA LYS A 266 23.86 1.87 -2.56
C LYS A 266 23.68 2.72 -1.30
N ILE A 267 22.97 3.84 -1.43
CA ILE A 267 22.65 4.75 -0.31
C ILE A 267 21.15 4.78 0.04
N ASN A 268 20.39 3.74 -0.32
CA ASN A 268 18.93 3.67 -0.15
C ASN A 268 18.43 4.09 1.24
N ALA A 269 19.09 3.64 2.32
CA ALA A 269 18.69 3.94 3.69
C ALA A 269 18.78 5.43 4.05
N ASN A 270 19.70 6.16 3.40
CA ASN A 270 19.92 7.59 3.62
C ASN A 270 19.37 8.44 2.47
N PHE A 271 18.66 7.85 1.50
CA PHE A 271 18.17 8.55 0.32
C PHE A 271 16.75 9.11 0.52
N ARG A 272 16.49 10.28 -0.07
CA ARG A 272 15.25 11.06 -0.09
C ARG A 272 15.22 11.83 -1.40
N GLU A 273 14.04 11.96 -1.98
CA GLU A 273 13.88 12.76 -3.19
C GLU A 273 14.19 14.24 -2.93
N GLY A 274 14.84 14.90 -3.89
CA GLY A 274 15.22 16.31 -3.78
C GLY A 274 16.50 16.61 -2.99
N MET A 275 17.27 15.58 -2.59
CA MET A 275 18.56 15.80 -1.93
C MET A 275 19.54 16.59 -2.81
N SER A 276 20.25 17.52 -2.19
CA SER A 276 21.35 18.26 -2.80
C SER A 276 22.54 17.35 -3.12
N LYS A 277 23.42 17.81 -4.02
CA LYS A 277 24.64 17.07 -4.39
C LYS A 277 25.55 16.85 -3.18
N GLU A 278 25.60 17.82 -2.28
CA GLU A 278 26.36 17.76 -1.03
C GLU A 278 25.81 16.70 -0.07
N GLU A 279 24.49 16.56 0.01
CA GLU A 279 23.85 15.52 0.83
C GLU A 279 24.08 14.12 0.25
N ILE A 280 23.98 13.97 -1.07
CA ILE A 280 24.30 12.71 -1.76
C ILE A 280 25.77 12.36 -1.50
N TYR A 281 26.69 13.32 -1.64
CA TYR A 281 28.10 13.12 -1.36
C TYR A 281 28.35 12.63 0.07
N LYS A 282 27.74 13.26 1.08
CA LYS A 282 27.86 12.83 2.48
C LYS A 282 27.36 11.41 2.71
N ALA A 283 26.24 11.04 2.07
CA ALA A 283 25.70 9.69 2.16
C ALA A 283 26.63 8.66 1.49
N THR A 284 27.19 8.99 0.32
CA THR A 284 28.08 8.11 -0.44
C THR A 284 29.46 7.99 0.20
N ARG A 285 30.00 9.06 0.80
CA ARG A 285 31.28 9.08 1.53
C ARG A 285 31.26 8.29 2.85
N GLY A 286 30.12 7.75 3.27
CA GLY A 286 30.01 7.00 4.52
C GLY A 286 31.05 5.88 4.73
N LYS A 287 31.04 5.26 5.90
CA LYS A 287 32.01 4.22 6.27
C LYS A 287 31.56 2.85 5.76
N TRP A 288 32.21 2.37 4.69
CA TRP A 288 31.84 1.14 4.00
C TRP A 288 32.81 -0.01 4.30
N LYS A 289 32.29 -1.23 4.35
CA LYS A 289 33.10 -2.44 4.50
C LYS A 289 33.65 -2.86 3.13
N LEU A 290 34.81 -2.33 2.77
CA LEU A 290 35.49 -2.53 1.50
C LEU A 290 36.96 -2.93 1.74
N SER A 291 37.59 -3.57 0.76
CA SER A 291 39.02 -3.87 0.78
C SER A 291 39.79 -2.64 0.33
N LEU A 292 40.66 -2.10 1.18
CA LEU A 292 41.47 -0.92 0.87
C LEU A 292 42.31 -1.12 -0.39
N GLU A 293 42.92 -2.30 -0.55
CA GLU A 293 43.75 -2.65 -1.72
C GLU A 293 42.96 -2.64 -3.03
N ARG A 294 41.70 -3.10 -3.02
CA ARG A 294 40.83 -3.03 -4.20
C ARG A 294 40.28 -1.62 -4.40
N ALA A 295 39.94 -0.93 -3.33
CA ALA A 295 39.36 0.40 -3.41
C ALA A 295 40.34 1.42 -4.01
N LYS A 296 41.64 1.33 -3.68
CA LYS A 296 42.72 2.15 -4.27
C LYS A 296 42.86 2.04 -5.79
N LYS A 297 42.29 1.01 -6.42
CA LYS A 297 42.29 0.84 -7.89
C LYS A 297 41.12 1.54 -8.57
N ALA A 298 40.15 2.05 -7.81
CA ALA A 298 38.98 2.73 -8.34
C ALA A 298 39.25 4.22 -8.52
N ASP A 299 38.96 4.71 -9.71
CA ASP A 299 39.08 6.13 -10.05
C ASP A 299 37.78 6.90 -9.72
N TYR A 300 36.64 6.18 -9.69
CA TYR A 300 35.31 6.77 -9.48
C TYR A 300 34.45 6.03 -8.46
N VAL A 301 33.56 6.76 -7.81
CA VAL A 301 32.50 6.22 -6.96
C VAL A 301 31.14 6.69 -7.46
N PHE A 302 30.24 5.73 -7.64
CA PHE A 302 28.90 5.95 -8.15
C PHE A 302 27.90 5.81 -7.00
N SER A 303 27.13 6.88 -6.75
CA SER A 303 26.06 6.87 -5.78
C SER A 303 24.80 6.30 -6.39
N ILE A 304 24.23 5.27 -5.77
CA ILE A 304 23.04 4.58 -6.28
C ILE A 304 21.92 4.68 -5.26
N ALA A 305 20.74 5.08 -5.74
CA ALA A 305 19.51 4.99 -4.97
C ALA A 305 18.41 4.36 -5.83
N ASN A 306 17.71 3.37 -5.27
CA ASN A 306 16.63 2.63 -5.91
C ASN A 306 17.04 1.99 -7.26
N GLY A 307 18.33 1.62 -7.37
CA GLY A 307 18.89 0.98 -8.57
C GLY A 307 19.29 1.94 -9.70
N VAL A 308 19.25 3.25 -9.45
CA VAL A 308 19.59 4.31 -10.41
C VAL A 308 20.78 5.12 -9.90
N ILE A 309 21.70 5.49 -10.79
CA ILE A 309 22.83 6.36 -10.46
C ILE A 309 22.31 7.77 -10.19
N ARG A 310 22.60 8.31 -9.01
CA ARG A 310 22.21 9.66 -8.58
C ARG A 310 23.32 10.67 -8.74
N GLU A 311 24.56 10.27 -8.53
CA GLU A 311 25.72 11.15 -8.70
C GLU A 311 26.99 10.34 -8.90
N VAL A 312 28.00 10.94 -9.53
CA VAL A 312 29.31 10.33 -9.76
C VAL A 312 30.41 11.22 -9.20
N PHE A 313 31.31 10.61 -8.43
CA PHE A 313 32.42 11.28 -7.78
C PHE A 313 33.75 10.74 -8.28
N LYS A 314 34.71 11.63 -8.52
CA LYS A 314 36.10 11.28 -8.77
C LYS A 314 36.81 11.14 -7.43
N VAL A 315 37.51 10.02 -7.25
CA VAL A 315 38.20 9.74 -5.99
C VAL A 315 39.56 10.40 -5.99
N ASP A 316 39.84 11.14 -4.92
CA ASP A 316 41.17 11.71 -4.66
C ASP A 316 41.98 10.77 -3.74
N GLU A 317 41.35 10.25 -2.68
CA GLU A 317 42.03 9.40 -1.69
C GLU A 317 41.07 8.45 -0.97
N TRP A 318 41.57 7.28 -0.57
CA TRP A 318 40.87 6.33 0.31
C TRP A 318 41.51 6.31 1.69
N ASN A 319 40.70 6.54 2.71
CA ASN A 319 41.13 6.57 4.10
C ASN A 319 40.57 5.37 4.86
N SER A 320 41.42 4.67 5.59
CA SER A 320 41.01 3.60 6.51
C SER A 320 40.75 4.18 7.90
N TYR A 321 39.66 3.74 8.51
CA TYR A 321 39.36 4.04 9.91
C TYR A 321 39.61 2.77 10.75
N ASP A 322 40.43 2.87 11.80
CA ASP A 322 40.96 1.72 12.54
C ASP A 322 39.91 0.87 13.31
N ASP A 323 40.35 -0.34 13.64
CA ASP A 323 39.75 -1.51 14.32
C ASP A 323 38.55 -2.24 13.67
N ILE A 324 37.83 -1.63 12.72
CA ILE A 324 36.56 -2.22 12.20
C ILE A 324 36.56 -2.55 10.70
N ALA A 325 37.71 -2.44 10.03
CA ALA A 325 37.88 -2.74 8.60
C ALA A 325 36.87 -2.02 7.67
N ARG A 326 36.61 -0.73 7.96
CA ARG A 326 35.78 0.14 7.11
C ARG A 326 36.62 1.29 6.56
N ILE A 327 36.33 1.68 5.33
CA ILE A 327 37.04 2.74 4.62
C ILE A 327 36.04 3.77 4.10
N GLU A 328 36.51 4.99 3.91
CA GLU A 328 35.80 6.08 3.26
C GLU A 328 36.67 6.70 2.16
N PHE A 329 36.05 7.38 1.20
CA PHE A 329 36.78 8.12 0.18
C PHE A 329 36.62 9.62 0.37
N THR A 330 37.65 10.37 -0.01
CA THR A 330 37.58 11.81 -0.28
C THR A 330 37.67 12.01 -1.79
N GLY A 331 36.92 12.98 -2.29
CA GLY A 331 36.75 13.19 -3.71
C GLY A 331 35.86 14.37 -4.02
N ASN A 332 35.80 14.70 -5.30
CA ASN A 332 35.00 15.79 -5.86
C ASN A 332 33.98 15.24 -6.87
N LEU A 333 33.06 16.09 -7.35
CA LEU A 333 32.19 15.72 -8.48
C LEU A 333 33.06 15.35 -9.68
N ALA A 334 32.68 14.28 -10.39
CA ALA A 334 33.34 13.90 -11.63
C ALA A 334 33.11 14.94 -12.74
N GLU A 335 33.85 14.83 -13.84
CA GLU A 335 33.69 15.72 -15.00
C GLU A 335 32.25 15.67 -15.56
N ASP A 336 31.73 16.82 -16.00
CA ASP A 336 30.31 16.93 -16.42
C ASP A 336 29.94 15.99 -17.58
N ASP A 337 30.87 15.71 -18.48
CA ASP A 337 30.68 14.75 -19.58
C ASP A 337 30.40 13.33 -19.04
N LEU A 338 31.13 12.93 -18.01
CA LEU A 338 31.00 11.62 -17.38
C LEU A 338 29.73 11.55 -16.54
N ARG A 339 29.42 12.62 -15.80
CA ARG A 339 28.17 12.74 -15.04
C ARG A 339 26.95 12.66 -15.96
N THR A 340 26.96 13.39 -17.08
CA THR A 340 25.87 13.39 -18.06
C THR A 340 25.68 12.01 -18.70
N LYS A 341 26.77 11.26 -18.91
CA LYS A 341 26.72 9.89 -19.45
C LYS A 341 25.99 8.90 -18.52
N TYR A 342 26.14 9.05 -17.21
CA TYR A 342 25.76 8.02 -16.24
C TYR A 342 24.61 8.38 -15.28
N ILE A 343 24.37 9.67 -15.00
CA ILE A 343 23.30 10.08 -14.08
C ILE A 343 21.94 9.66 -14.62
N ASN A 344 21.06 9.24 -13.70
CA ASN A 344 19.72 8.72 -13.96
C ASN A 344 19.65 7.42 -14.79
N ARG A 345 20.80 6.77 -15.04
CA ARG A 345 20.85 5.46 -15.70
C ARG A 345 20.69 4.32 -14.70
N SER A 346 20.05 3.24 -15.14
CA SER A 346 19.80 2.05 -14.35
C SER A 346 21.05 1.18 -14.24
N VAL A 347 21.38 0.75 -13.02
CA VAL A 347 22.47 -0.21 -12.73
C VAL A 347 21.94 -1.45 -12.03
N LYS A 348 20.63 -1.72 -12.11
CA LYS A 348 20.00 -2.87 -11.46
C LYS A 348 20.61 -4.20 -11.93
N HIS A 349 21.01 -4.29 -13.19
CA HIS A 349 21.66 -5.48 -13.76
C HIS A 349 22.99 -5.84 -13.08
N PHE A 350 23.66 -4.89 -12.42
CA PHE A 350 24.84 -5.18 -11.64
C PHE A 350 24.54 -5.91 -10.33
N TYR A 351 23.29 -6.03 -9.86
CA TYR A 351 22.98 -6.60 -8.55
C TYR A 351 22.05 -7.81 -8.64
N SER A 352 22.34 -8.84 -7.86
CA SER A 352 21.44 -9.98 -7.70
C SER A 352 20.32 -9.65 -6.71
N ILE A 353 19.14 -10.26 -6.92
CA ILE A 353 18.00 -10.11 -6.01
C ILE A 353 18.42 -10.59 -4.60
N GLY A 354 18.20 -9.76 -3.58
CA GLY A 354 18.56 -10.08 -2.19
C GLY A 354 20.03 -9.86 -1.81
N GLU A 355 20.86 -9.29 -2.70
CA GLU A 355 22.28 -9.00 -2.40
C GLU A 355 22.40 -7.99 -1.24
N ALA A 356 22.84 -8.49 -0.08
CA ALA A 356 22.95 -7.71 1.17
C ALA A 356 24.11 -6.70 1.18
N ASN A 357 25.12 -6.89 0.32
CA ASN A 357 26.26 -5.99 0.26
C ASN A 357 25.89 -4.71 -0.53
N PRO A 358 25.95 -3.52 0.09
CA PRO A 358 25.61 -2.27 -0.60
C PRO A 358 26.67 -1.82 -1.60
N CYS A 359 27.89 -2.38 -1.58
CA CYS A 359 29.00 -1.91 -2.41
C CYS A 359 29.45 -2.96 -3.43
N LYS A 360 29.77 -2.52 -4.66
CA LYS A 360 30.21 -3.39 -5.75
C LYS A 360 31.38 -2.80 -6.53
N TYR A 361 32.36 -3.64 -6.84
CA TYR A 361 33.51 -3.27 -7.67
C TYR A 361 33.19 -3.56 -9.13
N VAL A 362 33.52 -2.62 -10.02
CA VAL A 362 33.35 -2.75 -11.46
C VAL A 362 34.66 -2.37 -12.13
N ASN A 363 35.16 -3.26 -13.00
CA ASN A 363 36.43 -3.13 -13.73
C ASN A 363 37.68 -2.95 -12.85
N ILE A 364 37.73 -3.59 -11.66
CA ILE A 364 38.78 -3.43 -10.64
C ILE A 364 39.45 -4.76 -10.26
#